data_AF-A0A924XX75-F1
#
_entry.id   AF-A0A924XX75-F1
#
_cell.length_a   1.000
_cell.length_b   1.000
_cell.length_c   1.000
_cell.angle_alpha   90.00
_cell.angle_beta   90.00
_cell.angle_gamma   90.00
#
_symmetry.space_group_name_H-M   'P 1'
#
loop_
_entity.id
_entity.type
_entity.pdbx_description
1 polymer ?
#
loop_
_entity_poly.entity_id
_entity_poly.type
_entity_poly.pdbx_seq_one_letter_code
_entity_poly.pdbx_strand_id
1 'polypeptide(L)' 'MGGPERISGARLLERAEATLCMRGERRISHNPAEAITAADAAVGARVLLRFMEEFGPREPQ' A
#
# COMPACT_ATOMS: atom_id res chain seq x y z
N MET A 1 9.16 13.40 -41.23
CA MET A 1 7.82 13.59 -40.65
C MET A 1 7.61 12.53 -39.57
N GLY A 2 8.27 12.69 -38.41
CA GLY A 2 8.08 11.81 -37.25
C GLY A 2 6.93 12.36 -36.43
N GLY A 3 5.80 11.65 -36.41
CA GLY A 3 4.65 12.02 -35.59
C GLY A 3 4.95 11.84 -34.10
N PRO A 4 4.31 12.60 -33.21
CA PRO A 4 4.52 12.47 -31.78
C PRO A 4 4.04 11.07 -31.34
N GLU A 5 4.98 10.26 -30.87
CA GLU A 5 4.71 8.96 -30.26
C GLU A 5 3.87 9.21 -29.00
N ARG A 6 2.58 8.90 -29.06
CA ARG A 6 1.71 8.97 -27.90
C ARG A 6 2.15 7.89 -26.93
N ILE A 7 2.84 8.28 -25.87
CA ILE A 7 3.13 7.41 -24.73
C ILE A 7 1.77 6.94 -24.18
N SER A 8 1.42 5.71 -24.48
CA SER A 8 0.28 5.02 -23.88
C SER A 8 0.46 5.03 -22.37
N GLY A 9 -0.53 5.56 -21.63
CA GLY A 9 -0.55 5.60 -20.17
C GLY A 9 -0.50 4.23 -19.48
N ALA A 10 -0.41 3.14 -20.24
CA ALA A 10 -0.26 1.77 -19.74
C ALA A 10 1.14 1.44 -19.21
N ARG A 11 2.14 2.33 -19.34
CA ARG A 11 3.55 2.01 -19.02
C ARG A 11 4.09 2.55 -17.69
N LEU A 12 3.24 3.12 -16.82
CA LEU A 12 3.66 3.71 -15.54
C LEU A 12 3.37 2.85 -14.29
N LEU A 13 2.80 1.66 -14.46
CA LEU A 13 2.48 0.74 -13.36
C LEU A 13 3.44 -0.45 -13.28
N GLU A 14 4.66 -0.36 -13.81
CA GLU A 14 5.57 -1.51 -13.74
C GLU A 14 6.10 -1.77 -12.32
N ARG A 15 6.11 -0.76 -11.42
CA ARG A 15 6.54 -0.90 -10.01
C ARG A 15 5.88 0.15 -9.11
N ALA A 16 4.61 -0.05 -8.76
CA ALA A 16 3.98 0.72 -7.69
C ALA A 16 4.23 0.01 -6.34
N GLU A 17 4.90 0.70 -5.41
CA GLU A 17 5.07 0.25 -4.04
C GLU A 17 4.07 0.99 -3.14
N ALA A 18 3.36 0.26 -2.30
CA ALA A 18 2.41 0.80 -1.34
C ALA A 18 2.91 0.54 0.08
N THR A 19 2.82 1.54 0.96
CA THR A 19 3.14 1.43 2.38
C THR A 19 1.89 1.63 3.22
N LEU A 20 1.62 0.71 4.14
CA LEU A 20 0.57 0.85 5.13
C LEU A 20 1.12 1.51 6.39
N CYS A 21 0.60 2.70 6.72
CA CYS A 21 0.97 3.42 7.94
C CYS A 21 -0.17 3.35 8.97
N MET A 22 0.18 3.09 10.22
CA MET A 22 -0.75 3.12 11.35
C MET A 22 -0.40 4.25 12.32
N ARG A 23 -1.39 4.69 13.10
CA ARG A 23 -1.17 5.66 14.16
C ARG A 23 -0.52 4.97 15.36
N GLY A 24 0.67 5.41 15.76
CA GLY A 24 1.23 5.11 17.08
C GLY A 24 0.53 5.89 18.18
N GLU A 25 0.28 5.26 19.33
CA GLU A 25 -0.48 5.86 20.44
C GLU A 25 0.10 7.21 20.89
N ARG A 26 1.42 7.28 21.01
CA ARG A 26 2.17 8.43 21.53
C ARG A 26 3.19 9.01 20.54
N ARG A 27 3.15 8.58 19.27
CA ARG A 27 4.16 8.94 18.24
C ARG A 27 5.61 8.67 18.68
N ILE A 28 5.79 7.64 19.49
CA ILE A 28 7.10 7.16 19.93
C ILE A 28 7.55 6.09 18.93
N SER A 29 8.81 6.14 18.53
CA SER A 29 9.43 5.10 17.70
C SER A 29 10.82 4.72 18.23
N HIS A 30 11.28 3.50 17.94
CA HIS A 30 12.58 2.98 18.39
C HIS A 30 12.77 3.00 19.92
N ASN A 31 11.68 2.73 20.65
CA ASN A 31 11.66 2.75 22.11
C ASN A 31 10.71 1.65 22.62
N PRO A 32 11.03 0.95 23.72
CA PRO A 32 10.14 -0.07 24.29
C PRO A 32 8.71 0.40 24.62
N ALA A 33 8.50 1.71 24.76
CA ALA A 33 7.20 2.32 24.98
C ALA A 33 6.38 2.57 23.68
N GLU A 34 6.93 2.24 22.51
CA GLU A 34 6.24 2.26 21.22
C GLU A 34 5.09 1.23 21.21
N ALA A 35 3.88 1.71 20.90
CA ALA A 35 2.67 0.91 20.90
C ALA A 35 1.63 1.47 19.92
N ILE A 36 0.75 0.58 19.45
CA ILE A 36 -0.48 0.90 18.72
C ILE A 36 -1.66 0.36 19.52
N THR A 37 -2.85 0.94 19.33
CA THR A 37 -4.06 0.40 19.95
C THR A 37 -4.54 -0.86 19.23
N ALA A 38 -5.32 -1.70 19.92
CA ALA A 38 -6.01 -2.83 19.29
C ALA A 38 -6.97 -2.38 18.17
N ALA A 39 -7.58 -1.19 18.32
CA ALA A 39 -8.46 -0.63 17.31
C ALA A 39 -7.69 -0.24 16.03
N ASP A 40 -6.54 0.40 16.17
CA ASP A 40 -5.67 0.77 15.03
C ASP A 40 -5.14 -0.47 14.32
N ALA A 41 -4.73 -1.50 15.07
CA ALA A 41 -4.31 -2.79 14.52
C ALA A 41 -5.43 -3.46 13.70
N ALA A 42 -6.66 -3.45 14.22
CA ALA A 42 -7.82 -4.03 13.52
C ALA A 42 -8.17 -3.26 12.24
N VAL A 43 -8.04 -1.93 12.25
CA VAL A 43 -8.21 -1.11 11.04
C VAL A 43 -7.12 -1.42 10.02
N GLY A 44 -5.85 -1.45 10.43
CA GLY A 44 -4.71 -1.77 9.56
C GLY A 44 -4.85 -3.13 8.90
N ALA A 45 -5.26 -4.15 9.65
CA ALA A 45 -5.49 -5.50 9.12
C ALA A 45 -6.58 -5.53 8.03
N ARG A 46 -7.70 -4.81 8.22
CA ARG A 46 -8.77 -4.72 7.22
C ARG A 46 -8.32 -4.02 5.94
N VAL A 47 -7.56 -2.93 6.08
CA VAL A 47 -7.02 -2.19 4.93
C VAL A 47 -6.02 -3.06 4.16
N LEU A 48 -5.12 -3.76 4.86
CA LEU A 48 -4.16 -4.66 4.22
C LEU A 48 -4.86 -5.79 3.46
N LEU A 49 -5.85 -6.44 4.08
CA LEU A 49 -6.62 -7.50 3.45
C LEU A 49 -7.28 -6.98 2.16
N ARG A 50 -7.94 -5.84 2.23
CA ARG A 50 -8.60 -5.24 1.06
C ARG A 50 -7.61 -4.92 -0.05
N PHE A 51 -6.43 -4.39 0.30
CA PHE A 51 -5.37 -4.16 -0.68
C PHE A 51 -4.91 -5.46 -1.35
N MET A 52 -4.70 -6.53 -0.58
CA MET A 52 -4.34 -7.84 -1.14
C MET A 52 -5.43 -8.43 -2.04
N GLU A 53 -6.70 -8.24 -1.71
CA GLU A 53 -7.82 -8.69 -2.55
C GLU A 53 -7.88 -7.92 -3.88
N GLU A 54 -7.61 -6.62 -3.86
CA GLU A 54 -7.68 -5.77 -5.04
C GLU A 54 -6.44 -5.87 -5.94
N PHE A 55 -5.26 -6.02 -5.34
CA PHE A 55 -3.95 -5.95 -6.01
C PHE A 55 -3.11 -7.23 -5.91
N GLY A 56 -3.61 -8.27 -5.26
CA GLY A 56 -2.95 -9.57 -5.18
C GLY A 56 -2.80 -10.21 -6.55
N PRO A 57 -1.85 -11.17 -6.69
CA PRO A 57 -1.68 -11.91 -7.93
C PRO A 57 -3.00 -12.60 -8.28
N ARG A 58 -3.57 -12.23 -9.42
CA ARG A 58 -4.66 -12.99 -10.02
C ARG A 58 -4.03 -14.22 -10.65
N GLU A 59 -4.44 -15.40 -10.21
CA GLU A 59 -4.10 -16.65 -10.91
C GLU A 59 -4.50 -16.48 -12.39
N PRO A 60 -3.59 -16.74 -13.35
CA PRO A 60 -3.97 -16.81 -14.74
C PRO A 60 -5.05 -17.89 -14.89
N GLN A 61 -6.22 -17.50 -15.42
CA GLN A 61 -7.26 -18.46 -15.82
C GLN A 61 -6.83 -19.23 -17.06
#